data_AF-A0A831UA27-F1
#
_entry.id   AF-A0A831UA27-F1
#
_cell.length_a   1.000
_cell.length_b   1.000
_cell.length_c   1.000
_cell.angle_alpha   90.00
_cell.angle_beta   90.00
_cell.angle_gamma   90.00
#
_symmetry.space_group_name_H-M   'P 1'
#
loop_
_entity.id
_entity.type
_entity.pdbx_description
1 polymer ?
#
loop_
_entity_poly.entity_id
_entity_poly.type
_entity_poly.pdbx_seq_one_letter_code
_entity_poly.pdbx_strand_id
1 'polypeptide(L)' 'WHQQGKVSQEIASQIAGLDRTDFLLALARMRLNSFHVDLDDLAREIERE' A
#
# COMPACT_ATOMS: atom_id res chain seq x y z
N TRP A 1 0.79 -8.20 4.45
CA TRP A 1 1.80 -7.22 4.90
C TRP A 1 1.39 -5.79 4.59
N HIS A 2 1.09 -5.46 3.33
CA HIS A 2 0.62 -4.12 2.95
C HIS A 2 -0.61 -3.63 3.74
N GLN A 3 -1.69 -4.41 3.82
CA GLN A 3 -2.91 -3.99 4.54
C GLN A 3 -2.68 -3.74 6.04
N GLN A 4 -1.57 -4.22 6.59
CA GLN A 4 -1.19 -4.05 7.98
C GLN A 4 -0.17 -2.91 8.17
N GLY A 5 0.09 -2.11 7.12
CA GLY A 5 1.10 -1.04 7.14
C GLY A 5 2.56 -1.53 7.25
N LYS A 6 2.81 -2.85 7.22
CA LYS A 6 4.15 -3.42 7.51
C LYS A 6 5.17 -3.24 6.41
N VAL A 7 4.71 -3.09 5.17
CA VAL A 7 5.56 -2.89 3.99
C VAL A 7 4.83 -1.98 3.01
N SER A 8 5.59 -1.24 2.20
CA SER A 8 5.03 -0.41 1.13
C SER A 8 4.34 -1.27 0.06
N GLN A 9 3.52 -0.62 -0.76
CA GLN A 9 2.83 -1.28 -1.86
C GLN A 9 3.80 -1.90 -2.89
N GLU A 10 4.92 -1.23 -3.16
CA GLU A 10 5.93 -1.70 -4.11
C GLU A 10 6.67 -2.95 -3.61
N ILE A 11 7.01 -2.99 -2.32
CA ILE A 11 7.58 -4.20 -1.70
C ILE A 11 6.54 -5.32 -1.69
N ALA A 12 5.27 -5.01 -1.43
CA ALA A 12 4.22 -6.00 -1.44
C ALA A 12 3.96 -6.62 -2.82
N SER A 13 4.06 -5.84 -3.91
CA SER A 13 3.93 -6.37 -5.27
C SER A 13 5.09 -7.30 -5.62
N GLN A 14 6.32 -6.92 -5.26
CA GLN A 14 7.50 -7.77 -5.43
C GLN A 14 7.39 -9.09 -4.66
N ILE A 15 6.96 -9.06 -3.39
CA ILE A 15 6.73 -10.26 -2.57
C ILE A 15 5.66 -11.16 -3.20
N ALA A 16 4.61 -10.57 -3.79
CA ALA A 16 3.55 -11.32 -4.46
C ALA A 16 3.97 -11.87 -5.85
N GLY A 17 5.17 -11.51 -6.35
CA GLY A 17 5.62 -11.86 -7.69
C GLY A 17 4.79 -11.18 -8.80
N LEU A 18 4.17 -10.04 -8.50
CA LEU A 18 3.32 -9.27 -9.41
C LEU A 18 3.97 -7.94 -9.74
N ASP A 19 3.71 -7.43 -10.94
CA ASP A 19 3.93 -6.02 -11.19
C ASP A 19 2.90 -5.17 -10.43
N ARG A 20 3.13 -3.85 -10.43
CA ARG A 20 2.29 -2.92 -9.66
C ARG A 20 0.83 -2.91 -10.12
N THR A 21 0.58 -3.07 -11.42
CA THR A 21 -0.77 -3.04 -12.00
C THR A 21 -1.53 -4.29 -11.64
N ASP A 22 -0.92 -5.46 -11.82
CA ASP A 22 -1.51 -6.74 -11.48
C ASP A 22 -1.79 -6.85 -9.98
N PHE A 23 -0.90 -6.31 -9.16
CA PHE A 23 -1.08 -6.23 -7.72
C PHE A 23 -2.30 -5.37 -7.34
N LEU A 24 -2.45 -4.18 -7.93
CA LEU A 24 -3.63 -3.32 -7.73
C LEU A 24 -4.93 -4.01 -8.17
N LEU A 25 -4.89 -4.70 -9.31
CA LEU A 25 -6.05 -5.42 -9.84
C LEU A 25 -6.47 -6.58 -8.92
N ALA A 26 -5.49 -7.27 -8.33
CA ALA A 26 -5.73 -8.32 -7.34
C ALA A 26 -6.40 -7.76 -6.08
N LEU A 27 -5.92 -6.62 -5.55
CA LEU A 27 -6.56 -5.96 -4.41
C LEU A 27 -8.01 -5.57 -4.70
N ALA A 28 -8.28 -5.01 -5.88
CA ALA A 28 -9.61 -4.61 -6.30
C ALA A 28 -10.57 -5.82 -6.40
N ARG A 29 -10.12 -6.94 -6.99
CA ARG A 29 -10.89 -8.19 -7.06
C ARG A 29 -11.25 -8.73 -5.67
N MET A 30 -10.35 -8.56 -4.71
CA MET A 30 -10.56 -8.97 -3.31
C MET A 30 -11.34 -7.94 -2.48
N ARG A 31 -11.74 -6.80 -3.08
CA ARG A 31 -12.36 -5.65 -2.37
C ARG A 31 -11.52 -5.14 -1.20
N LEU A 32 -10.20 -5.20 -1.34
CA LEU A 32 -9.26 -4.66 -0.37
C LEU A 32 -8.86 -3.23 -0.77
N ASN A 33 -8.63 -2.36 0.21
CA ASN A 33 -8.22 -0.98 -0.04
C ASN A 33 -6.82 -0.95 -0.66
N SER A 34 -6.65 -0.29 -1.80
CA SER A 34 -5.33 -0.17 -2.43
C SER A 34 -4.41 0.84 -1.76
N PHE A 35 -4.98 1.76 -0.98
CA PHE A 35 -4.24 2.80 -0.27
C PHE A 35 -4.45 2.60 1.22
N HIS A 36 -3.35 2.39 1.94
CA HIS A 36 -3.33 2.47 3.39
C HIS A 36 -2.71 3.82 3.73
N VAL A 37 -3.54 4.78 4.14
CA VAL A 37 -3.07 6.05 4.68
C VAL A 37 -2.95 5.86 6.18
N ASP A 38 -1.70 5.85 6.65
CA ASP A 38 -1.45 6.04 8.08
C ASP A 38 -1.51 7.55 8.35
N LEU A 39 -2.52 7.97 9.11
CA LEU A 39 -2.76 9.37 9.42
C LEU A 39 -1.61 9.98 10.24
N ASP A 40 -0.87 9.17 11.01
CA ASP A 40 0.27 9.63 11.81
C ASP A 40 1.52 9.84 10.94
N ASP A 41 1.69 9.08 9.86
CA ASP A 41 2.73 9.34 8.85
C ASP A 41 2.36 10.58 8.02
N LEU A 42 1.09 10.71 7.60
CA LEU A 42 0.62 11.87 6.84
C LEU A 42 0.77 13.18 7.65
N ALA A 43 0.45 13.16 8.93
CA ALA A 43 0.64 14.32 9.81
C ALA A 43 2.11 14.74 9.90
N ARG A 44 3.03 13.77 10.00
CA ARG A 44 4.48 14.02 10.00
C ARG A 44 5.01 14.58 8.68
N GLU A 45 4.38 14.26 7.57
CA GLU A 45 4.74 14.81 6.25
C GLU A 45 4.26 16.26 6.12
N ILE A 46 3.05 16.58 6.56
CA ILE A 46 2.49 17.95 6.59
C ILE A 46 3.31 18.88 7.50
N GLU A 47 3.79 18.40 8.65
CA GLU A 47 4.63 19.21 9.57
C GLU A 47 6.04 19.49 9.03
N ARG A 48 6.48 18.81 7.95
CA ARG A 48 7.80 19.00 7.34
C ARG A 48 7.79 19.99 6.16
N GLU A 49 6.62 20.45 5.72
CA GLU A 49 6.43 21.52 4.72
C GLU A 49 6.10 22.86 5.37
#